data_AF-A0A2E6WNQ2-F1
#
_entry.id   AF-A0A2E6WNQ2-F1
#
_cell.length_a   1.000
_cell.length_b   1.000
_cell.length_c   1.000
_cell.angle_alpha   90.00
_cell.angle_beta   90.00
_cell.angle_gamma   90.00
#
_symmetry.space_group_name_H-M   'P 1'
#
loop_
_entity.id
_entity.type
_entity.pdbx_description
1 polymer ?
#
loop_
_entity_poly.entity_id
_entity_poly.type
_entity_poly.pdbx_seq_one_letter_code
_entity_poly.pdbx_strand_id
1 'polypeptide(L)'
;MSITEGMMTTGQLTLDELAAEEPLASVTFVIVDLETTGGPATEAGITEIGAVKVRGGQTLGEFATLVDPDRNIPAHIQAMTGITPGMLRDAPSVAGAVASFGEFAGDAILVAHNAPYDLGFLKAACARHNLSWFPGRSLDTARLARVALHPGEVRNCKLATLAQYFDSPVTPVHRALADARATTHVLHRLFERVGSFGVVTWSDLRAFVSRVSTEQRAKRHLADDLPTGPGVYTFVDAQGAPLYIGTSRNVRSRVRSYFSAAEQRARMTEMIGIAKRVEAVPCSTALEARIRELRAICVHQPRYNRKSRRASTTWWLQLSDEPAPRLVSVRATAEAFPDSGWGPFTSRGVARAAAEFLSSETGLRTCTPRLARTPAATSPQCLRGDLGSCAAPCTRDGDRHAYADSVRRVQRILAGDLAELIEAGHTRMTSYAHAEQFEEAANLRDQMSVIAGVSERYHRLSALRDAGRVVAAAPDGQAGWDIHVIDRGRLVAATHASSSDDARACARAAVTTAEDRAVGSTSTTVEEMSLLARWLESPDVRLINIETPMAWPSYAGSRMFSTDEARADRSTSSRTSGQQGRPVGPAPGVTTVSRLRLSDAS
;
A
#
# COMPACT_ATOMS: atom_id res chain seq x y z
N MET A 1 -71.14 -24.96 15.63
CA MET A 1 -70.92 -25.07 14.18
C MET A 1 -71.28 -23.72 13.56
N SER A 2 -70.33 -22.79 13.54
CA SER A 2 -70.33 -21.60 12.70
C SER A 2 -68.96 -20.92 12.79
N ILE A 3 -68.59 -20.27 11.71
CA ILE A 3 -67.27 -19.80 11.29
C ILE A 3 -66.83 -18.56 12.07
N THR A 4 -65.55 -18.46 12.40
CA THR A 4 -64.89 -17.18 12.72
C THR A 4 -63.48 -17.11 12.14
N GLU A 5 -63.27 -16.07 11.32
CA GLU A 5 -61.99 -15.53 10.87
C GLU A 5 -61.13 -15.06 12.06
N GLY A 6 -59.80 -15.04 11.89
CA GLY A 6 -58.89 -14.59 12.94
C GLY A 6 -57.46 -14.32 12.47
N MET A 7 -57.26 -13.09 11.98
CA MET A 7 -56.09 -12.24 12.15
C MET A 7 -54.76 -12.53 11.44
N MET A 8 -54.55 -11.73 10.39
CA MET A 8 -53.25 -11.20 9.99
C MET A 8 -52.50 -10.64 11.20
N THR A 9 -51.28 -11.10 11.43
CA THR A 9 -50.30 -10.42 12.27
C THR A 9 -49.36 -9.65 11.34
N THR A 10 -49.69 -8.37 11.14
CA THR A 10 -48.75 -7.33 10.71
C THR A 10 -47.59 -7.29 11.70
N GLY A 11 -46.43 -7.76 11.25
CA GLY A 11 -45.16 -7.59 11.97
C GLY A 11 -44.81 -6.12 12.07
N GLN A 12 -44.87 -5.61 13.29
CA GLN A 12 -44.49 -4.27 13.70
C GLN A 12 -42.99 -4.05 13.40
N LEU A 13 -42.67 -3.03 12.60
CA LEU A 13 -41.30 -2.60 12.33
C LEU A 13 -40.62 -2.19 13.63
N THR A 14 -39.35 -2.56 13.77
CA THR A 14 -38.55 -2.35 14.98
C THR A 14 -38.13 -0.88 15.13
N LEU A 15 -37.88 -0.43 16.37
CA LEU A 15 -37.40 0.93 16.68
C LEU A 15 -36.09 1.31 15.98
N ASP A 16 -35.30 0.31 15.55
CA ASP A 16 -34.08 0.52 14.75
C ASP A 16 -34.39 0.81 13.26
N GLU A 17 -35.53 0.35 12.73
CA GLU A 17 -35.99 0.71 11.38
C GLU A 17 -36.56 2.14 11.31
N LEU A 18 -36.98 2.70 12.45
CA LEU A 18 -37.39 4.11 12.59
C LEU A 18 -36.21 5.10 12.61
N ALA A 19 -34.97 4.62 12.80
CA ALA A 19 -33.76 5.45 12.72
C ALA A 19 -33.26 5.65 11.26
N ALA A 20 -33.90 5.00 10.28
CA ALA A 20 -33.44 4.94 8.90
C ALA A 20 -33.65 6.23 8.07
N GLU A 21 -34.39 7.21 8.58
CA GLU A 21 -34.79 8.39 7.81
C GLU A 21 -34.64 9.69 8.61
N GLU A 22 -33.40 10.08 8.99
CA GLU A 22 -33.14 11.40 9.58
C GLU A 22 -33.49 12.50 8.54
N PRO A 23 -34.58 13.27 8.70
CA PRO A 23 -34.96 14.29 7.73
C PRO A 23 -33.92 15.40 7.70
N LEU A 24 -33.60 15.94 6.53
CA LEU A 24 -32.60 17.02 6.40
C LEU A 24 -32.93 18.23 7.28
N ALA A 25 -34.22 18.48 7.54
CA ALA A 25 -34.67 19.55 8.42
C ALA A 25 -34.23 19.36 9.89
N SER A 26 -34.08 18.12 10.37
CA SER A 26 -33.64 17.82 11.73
C SER A 26 -32.12 17.64 11.86
N VAL A 27 -31.39 17.55 10.74
CA VAL A 27 -29.92 17.40 10.75
C VAL A 27 -29.27 18.75 11.07
N THR A 28 -28.27 18.73 11.95
CA THR A 28 -27.39 19.89 12.18
C THR A 28 -26.20 19.83 11.22
N PHE A 29 -25.97 20.91 10.49
CA PHE A 29 -24.83 21.09 9.59
C PHE A 29 -23.90 22.17 10.13
N VAL A 30 -22.60 21.98 9.95
CA VAL A 30 -21.59 23.01 10.22
C VAL A 30 -20.84 23.25 8.93
N ILE A 31 -21.12 24.40 8.31
CA ILE A 31 -20.45 24.85 7.10
C ILE A 31 -19.14 25.49 7.53
N VAL A 32 -18.01 25.01 7.03
CA VAL A 32 -16.68 25.49 7.37
C VAL A 32 -15.91 25.88 6.11
N ASP A 33 -15.12 26.94 6.24
CA ASP A 33 -14.16 27.42 5.25
C ASP A 33 -12.87 27.81 5.98
N LEU A 34 -11.72 27.66 5.32
CA LEU A 34 -10.40 27.94 5.88
C LEU A 34 -9.59 28.87 4.98
N GLU A 35 -8.91 29.83 5.60
CA GLU A 35 -7.78 30.50 4.97
C GLU A 35 -6.48 29.82 5.39
N THR A 36 -5.52 29.74 4.44
CA THR A 36 -4.27 28.99 4.64
C THR A 36 -3.09 29.75 4.05
N THR A 37 -1.87 29.37 4.43
CA THR A 37 -0.63 29.93 3.87
C THR A 37 -0.34 29.52 2.42
N GLY A 38 -1.25 28.79 1.76
CA GLY A 38 -1.08 28.24 0.42
C GLY A 38 -0.21 26.97 0.38
N GLY A 39 -0.53 26.05 -0.55
CA GLY A 39 0.15 24.75 -0.70
C GLY A 39 -0.63 23.57 -0.12
N PRO A 40 -0.06 22.34 -0.11
CA PRO A 40 -0.71 21.15 0.42
C PRO A 40 -0.75 21.15 1.96
N ALA A 41 -1.77 20.52 2.56
CA ALA A 41 -1.99 20.46 4.02
C ALA A 41 -0.82 19.88 4.83
N THR A 42 0.07 19.11 4.20
CA THR A 42 1.28 18.57 4.84
C THR A 42 2.32 19.64 5.15
N GLU A 43 2.35 20.72 4.37
CA GLU A 43 3.40 21.75 4.39
C GLU A 43 2.86 23.14 4.74
N ALA A 44 1.59 23.41 4.50
CA ALA A 44 0.93 24.69 4.75
C ALA A 44 0.27 24.76 6.15
N GLY A 45 0.05 25.99 6.63
CA GLY A 45 -0.63 26.28 7.90
C GLY A 45 -2.00 26.92 7.70
N ILE A 46 -2.87 26.78 8.70
CA ILE A 46 -4.20 27.43 8.76
C ILE A 46 -4.02 28.83 9.35
N THR A 47 -4.61 29.85 8.72
CA THR A 47 -4.53 31.26 9.16
C THR A 47 -5.86 31.83 9.66
N GLU A 48 -6.98 31.23 9.25
CA GLU A 48 -8.33 31.60 9.72
C GLU A 48 -9.26 30.38 9.62
N ILE A 49 -10.15 30.21 10.60
CA ILE A 49 -11.27 29.26 10.54
C ILE A 49 -12.56 30.06 10.63
N GLY A 50 -13.45 29.86 9.67
CA GLY A 50 -14.79 30.43 9.68
C GLY A 50 -15.83 29.33 9.53
N ALA A 51 -16.86 29.36 10.36
CA ALA A 51 -17.92 28.37 10.28
C ALA A 51 -19.29 28.90 10.68
N VAL A 52 -20.33 28.31 10.10
CA VAL A 52 -21.74 28.60 10.38
C VAL A 52 -22.43 27.29 10.73
N LYS A 53 -23.05 27.23 11.91
CA LYS A 53 -23.86 26.10 12.34
C LYS A 53 -25.32 26.37 11.99
N VAL A 54 -25.95 25.44 11.29
CA VAL A 54 -27.35 25.56 10.86
C VAL A 54 -28.16 24.29 11.13
N ARG A 55 -29.47 24.46 11.35
CA ARG A 55 -30.44 23.37 11.46
C ARG A 55 -31.80 23.87 10.98
N GLY A 56 -32.51 23.07 10.18
CA GLY A 56 -33.86 23.43 9.71
C GLY A 56 -33.94 24.76 8.95
N GLY A 57 -32.86 25.18 8.27
CA GLY A 57 -32.79 26.47 7.57
C GLY A 57 -32.45 27.67 8.46
N GLN A 58 -32.24 27.47 9.76
CA GLN A 58 -31.88 28.54 10.70
C GLN A 58 -30.42 28.46 11.13
N THR A 59 -29.76 29.61 11.25
CA THR A 59 -28.42 29.73 11.83
C THR A 59 -28.51 29.60 13.35
N LEU A 60 -27.85 28.57 13.90
CA LEU A 60 -27.75 28.33 15.34
C LEU A 60 -26.56 29.04 15.97
N GLY A 61 -25.53 29.34 15.19
CA GLY A 61 -24.34 30.04 15.67
C GLY A 61 -23.28 30.17 14.60
N GLU A 62 -22.32 31.05 14.86
CA GLU A 62 -21.17 31.28 14.00
C GLU A 62 -19.89 31.17 14.82
N PHE A 63 -18.85 30.69 14.17
CA PHE A 63 -17.51 30.57 14.73
C PHE A 63 -16.53 31.24 13.78
N ALA A 64 -15.71 32.13 14.31
CA ALA A 64 -14.64 32.75 13.55
C ALA A 64 -13.43 32.95 14.46
N THR A 65 -12.27 32.52 13.98
CA THR A 65 -11.02 32.74 14.69
C THR A 65 -9.88 32.86 13.71
N LEU A 66 -8.99 33.83 13.95
CA LEU A 66 -7.67 33.84 13.33
C LEU A 66 -6.84 32.72 13.95
N VAL A 67 -5.85 32.23 13.21
CA VAL A 67 -4.98 31.15 13.67
C VAL A 67 -3.54 31.52 13.39
N ASP A 68 -2.67 31.35 14.37
CA ASP A 68 -1.24 31.42 14.15
C ASP A 68 -0.78 30.13 13.43
N PRO A 69 -0.34 30.20 12.15
CA PRO A 69 0.07 29.03 11.39
C PRO A 69 1.46 28.51 11.78
N ASP A 70 2.18 29.17 12.69
CA ASP A 70 3.58 28.89 13.06
C ASP A 70 4.54 28.96 11.85
N ARG A 71 4.26 29.89 10.93
CA ARG A 71 5.05 30.13 9.71
C ARG A 71 4.71 31.45 9.04
N ASN A 72 5.60 31.88 8.14
CA ASN A 72 5.37 33.06 7.33
C ASN A 72 4.25 32.85 6.28
N ILE A 73 3.46 33.90 6.06
CA ILE A 73 2.42 33.94 5.02
C ILE A 73 3.02 34.57 3.76
N PRO A 74 3.03 33.88 2.61
CA PRO A 74 3.50 34.47 1.35
C PRO A 74 2.74 35.76 0.99
N ALA A 75 3.43 36.76 0.44
CA ALA A 75 2.84 38.07 0.16
C ALA A 75 1.60 38.03 -0.76
N HIS A 76 1.56 37.10 -1.72
CA HIS A 76 0.41 36.93 -2.61
C HIS A 76 -0.83 36.39 -1.88
N ILE A 77 -0.66 35.59 -0.81
CA ILE A 77 -1.76 35.12 0.04
C ILE A 77 -2.26 36.27 0.91
N GLN A 78 -1.35 37.07 1.49
CA GLN A 78 -1.73 38.26 2.27
C GLN A 78 -2.55 39.25 1.42
N ALA A 79 -2.17 39.45 0.16
CA ALA A 79 -2.90 40.31 -0.77
C ALA A 79 -4.30 39.77 -1.12
N MET A 80 -4.47 38.44 -1.11
CA MET A 80 -5.73 37.77 -1.45
C MET A 80 -6.70 37.75 -0.27
N THR A 81 -6.23 37.38 0.93
CA THR A 81 -7.08 37.19 2.12
C THR A 81 -7.14 38.43 3.01
N GLY A 82 -6.21 39.38 2.84
CA GLY A 82 -6.06 40.53 3.74
C GLY A 82 -5.50 40.17 5.12
N ILE A 83 -5.15 38.90 5.38
CA ILE A 83 -4.58 38.47 6.66
C ILE A 83 -3.09 38.81 6.68
N THR A 84 -2.70 39.70 7.58
CA THR A 84 -1.29 40.09 7.77
C THR A 84 -0.66 39.35 8.96
N PRO A 85 0.67 39.12 8.96
CA PRO A 85 1.35 38.54 10.12
C PRO A 85 1.11 39.31 11.42
N GLY A 86 0.86 40.63 11.32
CA GLY A 86 0.52 41.46 12.48
C GLY A 86 -0.79 41.07 13.15
N MET A 87 -1.78 40.61 12.38
CA MET A 87 -3.09 40.17 12.89
C MET A 87 -3.02 38.84 13.64
N LEU A 88 -1.97 38.06 13.42
CA LEU A 88 -1.84 36.70 13.94
C LEU A 88 -1.00 36.59 15.21
N ARG A 89 -0.37 37.69 15.67
CA ARG A 89 0.51 37.67 16.85
C ARG A 89 -0.17 37.16 18.11
N ASP A 90 -1.44 37.52 18.29
CA ASP A 90 -2.25 37.15 19.46
C ASP A 90 -3.29 36.07 19.11
N ALA A 91 -3.20 35.49 17.91
CA ALA A 91 -4.12 34.45 17.47
C ALA A 91 -3.81 33.12 18.19
N PRO A 92 -4.83 32.30 18.47
CA PRO A 92 -4.61 30.96 19.03
C PRO A 92 -3.75 30.11 18.10
N SER A 93 -3.01 29.18 18.69
CA SER A 93 -2.28 28.15 17.94
C SER A 93 -3.25 27.28 17.12
N VAL A 94 -2.75 26.66 16.06
CA VAL A 94 -3.51 25.69 15.26
C VAL A 94 -4.22 24.65 16.14
N ALA A 95 -3.54 24.11 17.15
CA ALA A 95 -4.12 23.12 18.06
C ALA A 95 -5.30 23.70 18.86
N GLY A 96 -5.15 24.90 19.42
CA GLY A 96 -6.21 25.57 20.18
C GLY A 96 -7.42 25.90 19.31
N ALA A 97 -7.19 26.49 18.14
CA ALA A 97 -8.25 26.85 17.21
C ALA A 97 -9.05 25.63 16.71
N VAL A 98 -8.35 24.54 16.36
CA VAL A 98 -8.98 23.30 15.90
C VAL A 98 -9.75 22.61 17.03
N ALA A 99 -9.25 22.65 18.27
CA ALA A 99 -9.98 22.13 19.43
C ALA A 99 -11.28 22.89 19.68
N SER A 100 -11.23 24.23 19.72
CA SER A 100 -12.42 25.06 19.87
C SER A 100 -13.40 24.90 18.70
N PHE A 101 -12.91 24.74 17.48
CA PHE A 101 -13.76 24.41 16.33
C PHE A 101 -14.40 23.03 16.49
N GLY A 102 -13.70 22.05 17.03
CA GLY A 102 -14.24 20.71 17.31
C GLY A 102 -15.38 20.74 18.32
N GLU A 103 -15.26 21.52 19.39
CA GLU A 103 -16.34 21.78 20.35
C GLU A 103 -17.53 22.48 19.70
N PHE A 104 -17.26 23.48 18.86
CA PHE A 104 -18.29 24.14 18.07
C PHE A 104 -18.95 23.16 17.09
N ALA A 105 -18.22 22.24 16.47
CA ALA A 105 -18.79 21.31 15.49
C ALA A 105 -19.67 20.24 16.15
N GLY A 106 -19.21 19.63 17.25
CA GLY A 106 -19.85 18.47 17.87
C GLY A 106 -20.11 17.35 16.85
N ASP A 107 -21.24 16.66 16.97
CA ASP A 107 -21.64 15.56 16.06
C ASP A 107 -22.28 16.02 14.73
N ALA A 108 -22.20 17.32 14.42
CA ALA A 108 -22.79 17.89 13.21
C ALA A 108 -22.12 17.35 11.92
N ILE A 109 -22.86 17.39 10.82
CA ILE A 109 -22.32 17.07 9.51
C ILE A 109 -21.48 18.26 9.02
N LEU A 110 -20.19 18.03 8.76
CA LEU A 110 -19.35 19.08 8.20
C LEU A 110 -19.62 19.30 6.72
N VAL A 111 -19.77 20.55 6.34
CA VAL A 111 -20.01 20.97 4.96
C VAL A 111 -18.91 21.94 4.56
N ALA A 112 -18.34 21.76 3.37
CA ALA A 112 -17.37 22.71 2.81
C ALA A 112 -17.50 22.73 1.29
N HIS A 113 -17.07 23.83 0.67
CA HIS A 113 -17.03 23.95 -0.78
C HIS A 113 -15.67 23.45 -1.28
N ASN A 114 -15.63 22.31 -1.97
CA ASN A 114 -14.39 21.55 -2.18
C ASN A 114 -13.82 20.95 -0.89
N ALA A 115 -14.70 20.31 -0.11
CA ALA A 115 -14.42 19.75 1.21
C ALA A 115 -13.12 18.94 1.40
N PRO A 116 -12.57 18.20 0.41
CA PRO A 116 -11.26 17.56 0.58
C PRO A 116 -10.12 18.53 0.95
N TYR A 117 -10.23 19.81 0.59
CA TYR A 117 -9.26 20.84 0.95
C TYR A 117 -9.36 21.18 2.45
N ASP A 118 -10.45 21.82 2.87
CA ASP A 118 -10.63 22.31 4.25
C ASP A 118 -10.57 21.18 5.28
N LEU A 119 -11.29 20.09 5.03
CA LEU A 119 -11.29 18.94 5.92
C LEU A 119 -9.95 18.21 5.90
N GLY A 120 -9.19 18.32 4.81
CA GLY A 120 -7.82 17.81 4.72
C GLY A 120 -6.89 18.56 5.66
N PHE A 121 -6.98 19.89 5.71
CA PHE A 121 -6.23 20.73 6.64
C PHE A 121 -6.60 20.46 8.10
N LEU A 122 -7.90 20.38 8.42
CA LEU A 122 -8.34 20.05 9.79
C LEU A 122 -7.88 18.65 10.22
N LYS A 123 -7.99 17.63 9.34
CA LYS A 123 -7.50 16.28 9.63
C LYS A 123 -5.99 16.25 9.84
N ALA A 124 -5.24 16.96 9.01
CA ALA A 124 -3.80 17.06 9.14
C ALA A 124 -3.41 17.76 10.45
N ALA A 125 -4.11 18.83 10.83
CA ALA A 125 -3.92 19.52 12.10
C ALA A 125 -4.24 18.60 13.30
N CYS A 126 -5.37 17.89 13.29
CA CYS A 126 -5.68 16.90 14.33
C CYS A 126 -4.60 15.84 14.46
N ALA A 127 -4.14 15.27 13.33
CA ALA A 127 -3.10 14.25 13.33
C ALA A 127 -1.75 14.78 13.84
N ARG A 128 -1.37 16.02 13.46
CA ARG A 128 -0.11 16.66 13.86
C ARG A 128 -0.08 17.02 15.35
N HIS A 129 -1.22 17.40 15.91
CA HIS A 129 -1.34 17.86 17.30
C HIS A 129 -1.98 16.83 18.23
N ASN A 130 -2.11 15.57 17.80
CA ASN A 130 -2.73 14.47 18.57
C ASN A 130 -4.15 14.81 19.10
N LEU A 131 -4.94 15.53 18.32
CA LEU A 131 -6.34 15.82 18.64
C LEU A 131 -7.26 14.76 18.04
N SER A 132 -8.37 14.45 18.72
CA SER A 132 -9.42 13.59 18.19
C SER A 132 -10.11 14.24 16.99
N TRP A 133 -10.37 13.45 15.95
CA TRP A 133 -11.15 13.91 14.80
C TRP A 133 -12.65 13.95 15.15
N PHE A 134 -13.29 15.10 14.98
CA PHE A 134 -14.59 15.42 15.60
C PHE A 134 -15.86 15.20 14.73
N PRO A 135 -15.78 14.85 13.43
CA PRO A 135 -16.97 14.31 12.74
C PRO A 135 -16.72 13.20 11.69
N GLY A 136 -17.51 12.13 11.75
CA GLY A 136 -17.48 11.02 10.78
C GLY A 136 -18.23 11.28 9.46
N ARG A 137 -19.09 12.31 9.39
CA ARG A 137 -19.97 12.61 8.25
C ARG A 137 -19.60 13.96 7.62
N SER A 138 -19.56 14.03 6.28
CA SER A 138 -19.32 15.29 5.56
C SER A 138 -20.03 15.39 4.21
N LEU A 139 -20.17 16.62 3.70
CA LEU A 139 -20.79 16.98 2.43
C LEU A 139 -19.93 18.01 1.66
N ASP A 140 -19.77 17.81 0.36
CA ASP A 140 -19.10 18.76 -0.55
C ASP A 140 -20.13 19.50 -1.42
N THR A 141 -20.27 20.81 -1.21
CA THR A 141 -21.25 21.64 -1.95
C THR A 141 -20.89 21.78 -3.42
N ALA A 142 -19.60 21.73 -3.79
CA ALA A 142 -19.19 21.77 -5.19
C ALA A 142 -19.60 20.50 -5.93
N ARG A 143 -19.49 19.34 -5.26
CA ARG A 143 -19.97 18.05 -5.80
C ARG A 143 -21.49 18.02 -5.88
N LEU A 144 -22.19 18.48 -4.85
CA LEU A 144 -23.64 18.59 -4.85
C LEU A 144 -24.12 19.48 -6.02
N ALA A 145 -23.52 20.65 -6.21
CA ALA A 145 -23.84 21.57 -7.30
C ALA A 145 -23.65 20.92 -8.68
N ARG A 146 -22.54 20.20 -8.91
CA ARG A 146 -22.28 19.49 -10.18
C ARG A 146 -23.35 18.46 -10.54
N VAL A 147 -24.03 17.90 -9.54
CA VAL A 147 -25.07 16.88 -9.74
C VAL A 147 -26.47 17.47 -9.73
N ALA A 148 -26.69 18.56 -8.99
CA ALA A 148 -27.99 19.22 -8.84
C ALA A 148 -28.32 20.21 -9.97
N LEU A 149 -27.30 20.74 -10.66
CA LEU A 149 -27.46 21.72 -11.75
C LEU A 149 -27.26 21.06 -13.12
N HIS A 150 -28.05 21.49 -14.10
CA HIS A 150 -27.90 21.06 -15.49
C HIS A 150 -26.62 21.64 -16.14
N PRO A 151 -26.02 20.90 -17.09
CA PRO A 151 -24.93 21.42 -17.91
C PRO A 151 -25.35 22.72 -18.60
N GLY A 152 -24.59 23.80 -18.38
CA GLY A 152 -24.84 25.12 -18.98
C GLY A 152 -25.54 26.12 -18.05
N GLU A 153 -26.12 25.72 -16.92
CA GLU A 153 -26.70 26.68 -15.95
C GLU A 153 -25.63 27.60 -15.34
N VAL A 154 -24.42 27.08 -15.11
CA VAL A 154 -23.28 27.84 -14.60
C VAL A 154 -22.02 27.51 -15.40
N ARG A 155 -21.16 28.52 -15.61
CA ARG A 155 -19.88 28.36 -16.32
C ARG A 155 -18.90 27.43 -15.60
N ASN A 156 -18.98 27.34 -14.27
CA ASN A 156 -18.23 26.45 -13.41
C ASN A 156 -18.88 26.43 -12.01
N CYS A 157 -18.55 25.43 -11.20
CA CYS A 157 -19.07 25.29 -9.84
C CYS A 157 -18.11 25.87 -8.78
N LYS A 158 -17.42 26.99 -9.05
CA LYS A 158 -16.65 27.71 -8.03
C LYS A 158 -17.60 28.48 -7.11
N LEU A 159 -17.25 28.65 -5.84
CA LEU A 159 -18.10 29.31 -4.84
C LEU A 159 -18.60 30.68 -5.31
N ALA A 160 -17.72 31.57 -5.77
CA ALA A 160 -18.11 32.89 -6.28
C ALA A 160 -19.10 32.83 -7.46
N THR A 161 -18.97 31.83 -8.34
CA THR A 161 -19.89 31.66 -9.47
C THR A 161 -21.24 31.13 -9.01
N LEU A 162 -21.27 30.20 -8.04
CA LEU A 162 -22.51 29.70 -7.46
C LEU A 162 -23.22 30.75 -6.60
N ALA A 163 -22.47 31.51 -5.80
CA ALA A 163 -22.98 32.60 -4.97
C ALA A 163 -23.63 33.66 -5.84
N GLN A 164 -22.99 34.06 -6.95
CA GLN A 164 -23.58 34.97 -7.93
C GLN A 164 -24.83 34.37 -8.60
N TYR A 165 -24.76 33.11 -9.05
CA TYR A 165 -25.87 32.44 -9.72
C TYR A 165 -27.12 32.29 -8.83
N PHE A 166 -26.92 32.01 -7.54
CA PHE A 166 -27.98 31.85 -6.56
C PHE A 166 -28.38 33.14 -5.85
N ASP A 167 -27.87 34.29 -6.31
CA ASP A 167 -28.10 35.62 -5.75
C ASP A 167 -27.86 35.67 -4.24
N SER A 168 -26.66 35.22 -3.83
CA SER A 168 -26.28 35.17 -2.43
C SER A 168 -26.13 36.58 -1.85
N PRO A 169 -26.72 36.86 -0.67
CA PRO A 169 -26.56 38.14 0.01
C PRO A 169 -25.13 38.38 0.51
N VAL A 170 -24.29 37.32 0.54
CA VAL A 170 -22.89 37.39 0.95
C VAL A 170 -22.02 37.05 -0.25
N THR A 171 -21.19 38.00 -0.66
CA THR A 171 -20.18 37.76 -1.71
C THR A 171 -18.95 37.13 -1.07
N PRO A 172 -18.44 36.00 -1.60
CA PRO A 172 -17.17 35.42 -1.15
C PRO A 172 -16.02 36.39 -1.43
N VAL A 173 -15.18 36.61 -0.43
CA VAL A 173 -14.10 37.61 -0.46
C VAL A 173 -12.79 37.08 0.12
N HIS A 174 -12.61 35.75 0.18
CA HIS A 174 -11.42 35.12 0.77
C HIS A 174 -11.24 35.50 2.24
N ARG A 175 -12.36 35.45 2.96
CA ARG A 175 -12.43 35.53 4.42
C ARG A 175 -13.28 34.38 4.91
N ALA A 176 -12.71 33.58 5.80
CA ALA A 176 -13.27 32.26 6.10
C ALA A 176 -14.75 32.33 6.55
N LEU A 177 -15.12 33.27 7.43
CA LEU A 177 -16.51 33.38 7.88
C LEU A 177 -17.45 33.89 6.76
N ALA A 178 -16.99 34.83 5.94
CA ALA A 178 -17.80 35.34 4.82
C ALA A 178 -18.05 34.25 3.78
N ASP A 179 -17.03 33.46 3.47
CA ASP A 179 -17.09 32.38 2.51
C ASP A 179 -17.92 31.19 3.06
N ALA A 180 -17.86 30.92 4.36
CA ALA A 180 -18.76 29.97 5.04
C ALA A 180 -20.23 30.43 5.01
N ARG A 181 -20.52 31.73 5.19
CA ARG A 181 -21.88 32.30 5.05
C ARG A 181 -22.38 32.20 3.61
N ALA A 182 -21.56 32.55 2.63
CA ALA A 182 -21.91 32.40 1.22
C ALA A 182 -22.17 30.92 0.87
N THR A 183 -21.32 30.01 1.36
CA THR A 183 -21.49 28.56 1.19
C THR A 183 -22.78 28.05 1.86
N THR A 184 -23.16 28.62 3.01
CA THR A 184 -24.43 28.31 3.68
C THR A 184 -25.63 28.68 2.80
N HIS A 185 -25.63 29.87 2.19
CA HIS A 185 -26.68 30.27 1.25
C HIS A 185 -26.73 29.34 0.03
N VAL A 186 -25.57 29.06 -0.58
CA VAL A 186 -25.48 28.13 -1.72
C VAL A 186 -26.01 26.74 -1.33
N LEU A 187 -25.68 26.25 -0.14
CA LEU A 187 -26.19 24.96 0.37
C LEU A 187 -27.72 24.96 0.47
N HIS A 188 -28.34 26.00 1.03
CA HIS A 188 -29.80 26.11 1.11
C HIS A 188 -30.45 26.07 -0.28
N ARG A 189 -29.90 26.82 -1.24
CA ARG A 189 -30.43 26.84 -2.62
C ARG A 189 -30.24 25.52 -3.35
N LEU A 190 -29.14 24.82 -3.07
CA LEU A 190 -28.94 23.45 -3.54
C LEU A 190 -29.94 22.47 -2.90
N PHE A 191 -30.25 22.61 -1.61
CA PHE A 191 -31.28 21.81 -0.93
C PHE A 191 -32.67 22.03 -1.50
N GLU A 192 -33.06 23.28 -1.77
CA GLU A 192 -34.31 23.59 -2.48
C GLU A 192 -34.34 22.90 -3.85
N ARG A 193 -33.23 22.95 -4.60
CA ARG A 193 -33.13 22.30 -5.91
C ARG A 193 -33.26 20.79 -5.80
N VAL A 194 -32.53 20.13 -4.89
CA VAL A 194 -32.59 18.66 -4.75
C VAL A 194 -33.89 18.17 -4.12
N GLY A 195 -34.57 19.00 -3.33
CA GLY A 195 -35.89 18.71 -2.80
C GLY A 195 -36.92 18.41 -3.90
N SER A 196 -36.83 19.10 -5.05
CA SER A 196 -37.67 18.81 -6.23
C SER A 196 -37.45 17.40 -6.83
N PHE A 197 -36.33 16.74 -6.50
CA PHE A 197 -36.02 15.37 -6.88
C PHE A 197 -36.35 14.34 -5.78
N GLY A 198 -37.11 14.74 -4.75
CA GLY A 198 -37.51 13.86 -3.64
C GLY A 198 -36.40 13.62 -2.60
N VAL A 199 -35.35 14.45 -2.59
CA VAL A 199 -34.27 14.34 -1.60
C VAL A 199 -34.70 15.02 -0.30
N VAL A 200 -35.11 14.23 0.70
CA VAL A 200 -35.66 14.77 1.97
C VAL A 200 -34.93 14.26 3.21
N THR A 201 -34.17 13.17 3.11
CA THR A 201 -33.35 12.62 4.22
C THR A 201 -31.85 12.76 3.95
N TRP A 202 -31.02 12.60 5.01
CA TRP A 202 -29.57 12.49 4.85
C TRP A 202 -29.16 11.33 3.93
N SER A 203 -29.88 10.20 4.01
CA SER A 203 -29.65 9.02 3.17
C SER A 203 -29.89 9.32 1.68
N ASP A 204 -30.97 10.04 1.36
CA ASP A 204 -31.29 10.47 0.00
C ASP A 204 -30.24 11.41 -0.56
N LEU A 205 -29.82 12.40 0.25
CA LEU A 205 -28.84 13.39 -0.15
C LEU A 205 -27.49 12.72 -0.46
N ARG A 206 -27.08 11.78 0.39
CA ARG A 206 -25.89 10.97 0.16
C ARG A 206 -26.02 10.21 -1.15
N ALA A 207 -27.14 9.51 -1.38
CA ALA A 207 -27.39 8.77 -2.62
C ALA A 207 -27.41 9.67 -3.87
N PHE A 208 -27.95 10.88 -3.75
CA PHE A 208 -28.03 11.88 -4.82
C PHE A 208 -26.64 12.40 -5.23
N VAL A 209 -25.81 12.82 -4.27
CA VAL A 209 -24.42 13.28 -4.52
C VAL A 209 -23.53 12.16 -5.05
N SER A 210 -23.89 10.92 -4.73
CA SER A 210 -23.18 9.70 -5.12
C SER A 210 -23.28 9.41 -6.63
N ARG A 211 -24.24 10.02 -7.37
CA ARG A 211 -24.59 9.69 -8.77
C ARG A 211 -23.39 9.49 -9.71
N VAL A 212 -22.97 8.24 -9.81
CA VAL A 212 -22.33 7.53 -10.94
C VAL A 212 -22.95 8.02 -12.25
N SER A 213 -22.17 8.30 -13.31
CA SER A 213 -22.75 8.79 -14.58
C SER A 213 -23.81 7.80 -15.11
N THR A 214 -24.83 8.27 -15.82
CA THR A 214 -25.87 7.40 -16.41
C THR A 214 -25.26 6.29 -17.25
N GLU A 215 -24.17 6.59 -17.98
CA GLU A 215 -23.37 5.63 -18.74
C GLU A 215 -22.71 4.56 -17.86
N GLN A 216 -22.16 4.92 -16.70
CA GLN A 216 -21.57 3.96 -15.76
C GLN A 216 -22.63 3.07 -15.10
N ARG A 217 -23.82 3.59 -14.78
CA ARG A 217 -24.93 2.74 -14.28
C ARG A 217 -25.47 1.81 -15.35
N ALA A 218 -25.59 2.29 -16.59
CA ALA A 218 -26.02 1.46 -17.70
C ALA A 218 -25.11 0.23 -17.86
N LYS A 219 -23.81 0.35 -17.57
CA LYS A 219 -22.84 -0.76 -17.61
C LYS A 219 -22.82 -1.68 -16.39
N ARG A 220 -23.70 -1.50 -15.40
CA ARG A 220 -23.78 -2.39 -14.22
C ARG A 220 -24.06 -3.85 -14.61
N HIS A 221 -24.79 -4.06 -15.71
CA HIS A 221 -25.09 -5.39 -16.25
C HIS A 221 -23.82 -6.20 -16.56
N LEU A 222 -22.67 -5.55 -16.82
CA LEU A 222 -21.40 -6.23 -17.05
C LEU A 222 -20.93 -7.09 -15.86
N ALA A 223 -21.54 -6.94 -14.69
CA ALA A 223 -21.22 -7.72 -13.52
C ALA A 223 -22.19 -8.90 -13.26
N ASP A 224 -23.33 -8.97 -13.94
CA ASP A 224 -24.44 -9.85 -13.52
C ASP A 224 -24.10 -11.33 -13.70
N ASP A 225 -23.42 -11.68 -14.78
CA ASP A 225 -23.02 -13.07 -15.10
C ASP A 225 -21.69 -13.50 -14.46
N LEU A 226 -21.06 -12.62 -13.67
CA LEU A 226 -19.78 -12.91 -13.05
C LEU A 226 -19.92 -13.84 -11.84
N PRO A 227 -18.89 -14.67 -11.54
CA PRO A 227 -18.92 -15.60 -10.42
C PRO A 227 -18.98 -14.86 -9.07
N THR A 228 -19.67 -15.45 -8.11
CA THR A 228 -19.75 -14.96 -6.71
C THR A 228 -18.61 -15.45 -5.82
N GLY A 229 -17.78 -16.39 -6.32
CA GLY A 229 -16.60 -16.91 -5.64
C GLY A 229 -15.30 -16.16 -5.97
N PRO A 230 -14.15 -16.67 -5.49
CA PRO A 230 -12.84 -16.13 -5.81
C PRO A 230 -12.55 -16.20 -7.30
N GLY A 231 -11.80 -15.24 -7.83
CA GLY A 231 -11.43 -15.26 -9.24
C GLY A 231 -10.65 -14.05 -9.70
N VAL A 232 -10.16 -14.17 -10.93
CA VAL A 232 -9.53 -13.08 -11.69
C VAL A 232 -10.56 -12.48 -12.61
N TYR A 233 -10.68 -11.16 -12.64
CA TYR A 233 -11.54 -10.44 -13.57
C TYR A 233 -10.73 -9.49 -14.45
N THR A 234 -11.15 -9.37 -15.70
CA THR A 234 -10.50 -8.55 -16.73
C THR A 234 -11.52 -7.63 -17.37
N PHE A 235 -11.31 -6.32 -17.25
CA PHE A 235 -12.01 -5.35 -18.08
C PHE A 235 -11.34 -5.29 -19.44
N VAL A 236 -12.13 -5.37 -20.50
CA VAL A 236 -11.64 -5.36 -21.89
C VAL A 236 -12.34 -4.28 -22.72
N ASP A 237 -11.65 -3.75 -23.71
CA ASP A 237 -12.20 -2.76 -24.64
C ASP A 237 -13.03 -3.40 -25.78
N ALA A 238 -13.42 -2.58 -26.76
CA ALA A 238 -14.19 -3.02 -27.92
C ALA A 238 -13.41 -3.94 -28.86
N GLN A 239 -12.09 -3.82 -28.88
CA GLN A 239 -11.17 -4.60 -29.70
C GLN A 239 -10.74 -5.90 -29.01
N GLY A 240 -11.16 -6.11 -27.75
CA GLY A 240 -10.79 -7.27 -26.94
C GLY A 240 -9.46 -7.13 -26.22
N ALA A 241 -8.84 -5.95 -26.19
CA ALA A 241 -7.60 -5.74 -25.46
C ALA A 241 -7.87 -5.57 -23.95
N PRO A 242 -7.05 -6.20 -23.07
CA PRO A 242 -7.20 -6.08 -21.63
C PRO A 242 -6.81 -4.68 -21.14
N LEU A 243 -7.77 -4.01 -20.50
CA LEU A 243 -7.61 -2.67 -19.92
C LEU A 243 -7.13 -2.74 -18.47
N TYR A 244 -7.73 -3.64 -17.68
CA TYR A 244 -7.44 -3.81 -16.26
C TYR A 244 -7.70 -5.25 -15.83
N ILE A 245 -6.77 -5.83 -15.07
CA ILE A 245 -6.90 -7.15 -14.45
C ILE A 245 -6.90 -6.98 -12.93
N GLY A 246 -7.83 -7.64 -12.23
CA GLY A 246 -7.95 -7.62 -10.78
C GLY A 246 -8.39 -8.96 -10.20
N THR A 247 -8.32 -9.09 -8.87
CA THR A 247 -8.85 -10.26 -8.14
C THR A 247 -9.85 -9.88 -7.07
N SER A 248 -10.71 -10.83 -6.71
CA SER A 248 -11.56 -10.72 -5.53
C SER A 248 -11.84 -12.10 -4.92
N ARG A 249 -12.30 -12.12 -3.66
CA ARG A 249 -12.97 -13.28 -3.05
C ARG A 249 -14.41 -13.45 -3.55
N ASN A 250 -15.00 -12.37 -4.07
CA ASN A 250 -16.30 -12.36 -4.75
C ASN A 250 -16.19 -11.42 -5.94
N VAL A 251 -16.04 -11.99 -7.14
CA VAL A 251 -15.79 -11.23 -8.37
C VAL A 251 -16.99 -10.34 -8.71
N ARG A 252 -18.21 -10.88 -8.66
CA ARG A 252 -19.44 -10.14 -8.92
C ARG A 252 -19.57 -8.88 -8.07
N SER A 253 -19.46 -8.99 -6.75
CA SER A 253 -19.63 -7.84 -5.85
C SER A 253 -18.53 -6.80 -6.06
N ARG A 254 -17.30 -7.26 -6.32
CA ARG A 254 -16.16 -6.37 -6.60
C ARG A 254 -16.34 -5.61 -7.90
N VAL A 255 -16.74 -6.28 -8.98
CA VAL A 255 -16.99 -5.64 -10.27
C VAL A 255 -18.18 -4.68 -10.16
N ARG A 256 -19.26 -5.04 -9.46
CA ARG A 256 -20.39 -4.14 -9.17
C ARG A 256 -19.96 -2.85 -8.46
N SER A 257 -18.97 -2.91 -7.57
CA SER A 257 -18.50 -1.73 -6.84
C SER A 257 -17.88 -0.64 -7.74
N TYR A 258 -17.37 -1.00 -8.92
CA TYR A 258 -16.85 -0.03 -9.89
C TYR A 258 -17.97 0.83 -10.51
N PHE A 259 -19.20 0.29 -10.58
CA PHE A 259 -20.38 0.99 -11.09
C PHE A 259 -21.22 1.62 -9.97
N SER A 260 -20.66 1.73 -8.77
CA SER A 260 -21.28 2.36 -7.61
C SER A 260 -20.56 3.67 -7.29
N ALA A 261 -21.22 4.50 -6.50
CA ALA A 261 -20.69 5.78 -6.08
C ALA A 261 -19.49 5.69 -5.13
N ALA A 262 -19.20 4.48 -4.65
CA ALA A 262 -18.03 4.21 -3.82
C ALA A 262 -16.72 4.30 -4.62
N GLU A 263 -16.77 4.23 -5.95
CA GLU A 263 -15.58 4.38 -6.80
C GLU A 263 -15.26 5.87 -7.03
N GLN A 264 -14.21 6.35 -6.36
CA GLN A 264 -13.79 7.76 -6.40
C GLN A 264 -12.55 7.98 -7.28
N ARG A 265 -11.91 6.92 -7.79
CA ARG A 265 -10.65 7.04 -8.52
C ARG A 265 -10.92 7.42 -9.98
N ALA A 266 -10.60 8.66 -10.35
CA ALA A 266 -10.80 9.20 -11.71
C ALA A 266 -10.25 8.28 -12.83
N ARG A 267 -9.05 7.71 -12.63
CA ARG A 267 -8.43 6.79 -13.59
C ARG A 267 -9.23 5.49 -13.81
N MET A 268 -9.92 4.99 -12.78
CA MET A 268 -10.77 3.80 -12.91
C MET A 268 -12.10 4.15 -13.56
N THR A 269 -12.65 5.33 -13.24
CA THR A 269 -13.83 5.89 -13.92
C THR A 269 -13.62 6.00 -15.43
N GLU A 270 -12.48 6.52 -15.87
CA GLU A 270 -12.10 6.59 -17.29
C GLU A 270 -12.05 5.19 -17.94
N MET A 271 -11.39 4.22 -17.29
CA MET A 271 -11.29 2.84 -17.76
C MET A 271 -12.67 2.20 -17.96
N ILE A 272 -13.59 2.40 -17.00
CA ILE A 272 -14.97 1.92 -17.08
C ILE A 272 -15.72 2.56 -18.25
N GLY A 273 -15.44 3.83 -18.56
CA GLY A 273 -15.97 4.51 -19.74
C GLY A 273 -15.60 3.81 -21.04
N ILE A 274 -14.37 3.30 -21.14
CA ILE A 274 -13.85 2.58 -22.32
C ILE A 274 -14.30 1.12 -22.36
N ALA A 275 -14.37 0.45 -21.21
CA ALA A 275 -14.64 -0.98 -21.13
C ALA A 275 -15.98 -1.37 -21.78
N LYS A 276 -15.97 -2.47 -22.54
CA LYS A 276 -17.15 -3.01 -23.23
C LYS A 276 -17.69 -4.29 -22.60
N ARG A 277 -16.83 -5.13 -22.06
CA ARG A 277 -17.23 -6.31 -21.28
C ARG A 277 -16.27 -6.56 -20.13
N VAL A 278 -16.69 -7.43 -19.21
CA VAL A 278 -15.84 -7.96 -18.15
C VAL A 278 -15.82 -9.47 -18.29
N GLU A 279 -14.63 -10.03 -18.35
CA GLU A 279 -14.40 -11.47 -18.34
C GLU A 279 -13.94 -11.88 -16.95
N ALA A 280 -14.29 -13.09 -16.52
CA ALA A 280 -13.81 -13.63 -15.25
C ALA A 280 -13.43 -15.10 -15.36
N VAL A 281 -12.33 -15.45 -14.71
CA VAL A 281 -11.88 -16.82 -14.52
C VAL A 281 -12.08 -17.18 -13.04
N PRO A 282 -13.02 -18.08 -12.71
CA PRO A 282 -13.21 -18.53 -11.33
C PRO A 282 -11.96 -19.25 -10.83
N CYS A 283 -11.70 -19.14 -9.53
CA CYS A 283 -10.60 -19.80 -8.84
C CYS A 283 -11.16 -20.49 -7.59
N SER A 284 -10.55 -21.62 -7.23
CA SER A 284 -10.92 -22.37 -6.03
C SER A 284 -10.59 -21.59 -4.76
N THR A 285 -9.56 -20.74 -4.80
CA THR A 285 -9.06 -20.03 -3.62
C THR A 285 -8.66 -18.59 -3.93
N ALA A 286 -8.58 -17.75 -2.89
CA ALA A 286 -8.12 -16.37 -3.02
C ALA A 286 -6.63 -16.26 -3.40
N LEU A 287 -5.79 -17.19 -2.91
CA LEU A 287 -4.37 -17.25 -3.23
C LEU A 287 -4.15 -17.60 -4.71
N GLU A 288 -4.90 -18.57 -5.23
CA GLU A 288 -4.87 -18.92 -6.65
C GLU A 288 -5.26 -17.73 -7.53
N ALA A 289 -6.35 -17.02 -7.18
CA ALA A 289 -6.77 -15.83 -7.90
C ALA A 289 -5.64 -14.79 -7.95
N ARG A 290 -4.96 -14.55 -6.82
CA ARG A 290 -3.84 -13.60 -6.74
C ARG A 290 -2.66 -13.99 -7.62
N ILE A 291 -2.32 -15.28 -7.69
CA ILE A 291 -1.23 -15.77 -8.53
C ILE A 291 -1.62 -15.70 -10.02
N ARG A 292 -2.85 -16.08 -10.38
CA ARG A 292 -3.33 -15.95 -11.75
C ARG A 292 -3.40 -14.49 -12.21
N GLU A 293 -3.80 -13.55 -11.34
CA GLU A 293 -3.74 -12.11 -11.64
C GLU A 293 -2.31 -11.66 -11.91
N LEU A 294 -1.36 -12.05 -11.05
CA LEU A 294 0.05 -11.72 -11.23
C LEU A 294 0.56 -12.17 -12.61
N ARG A 295 0.33 -13.45 -12.95
CA ARG A 295 0.71 -14.04 -14.24
C ARG A 295 0.04 -13.32 -15.42
N ALA A 296 -1.26 -13.05 -15.32
CA ALA A 296 -2.02 -12.39 -16.38
C ALA A 296 -1.58 -10.92 -16.59
N ILE A 297 -1.25 -10.19 -15.53
CA ILE A 297 -0.70 -8.83 -15.64
C ILE A 297 0.66 -8.85 -16.32
N CYS A 298 1.52 -9.82 -16.01
CA CYS A 298 2.84 -9.95 -16.65
C CYS A 298 2.71 -10.21 -18.16
N VAL A 299 1.81 -11.11 -18.57
CA VAL A 299 1.57 -11.47 -19.97
C VAL A 299 0.91 -10.31 -20.74
N HIS A 300 -0.13 -9.70 -20.20
CA HIS A 300 -0.97 -8.76 -20.93
C HIS A 300 -0.61 -7.27 -20.75
N GLN A 301 0.14 -6.94 -19.71
CA GLN A 301 0.56 -5.58 -19.33
C GLN A 301 -0.54 -4.49 -19.45
N PRO A 302 -1.74 -4.67 -18.86
CA PRO A 302 -2.92 -3.86 -19.16
C PRO A 302 -2.75 -2.38 -18.80
N ARG A 303 -3.31 -1.45 -19.61
CA ARG A 303 -3.06 0.00 -19.49
C ARG A 303 -3.39 0.61 -18.11
N TYR A 304 -4.37 0.07 -17.40
CA TYR A 304 -4.85 0.64 -16.13
C TYR A 304 -4.29 -0.02 -14.88
N ASN A 305 -3.59 -1.16 -15.00
CA ASN A 305 -2.77 -1.66 -13.90
C ASN A 305 -1.61 -0.67 -13.63
N ARG A 306 -1.17 -0.52 -12.38
CA ARG A 306 0.00 0.31 -12.03
C ARG A 306 1.13 -0.56 -11.47
N LYS A 307 0.76 -1.50 -10.60
CA LYS A 307 1.65 -2.52 -10.04
C LYS A 307 1.80 -3.67 -11.04
N SER A 308 2.97 -4.30 -11.05
CA SER A 308 3.32 -5.53 -11.79
C SER A 308 3.20 -5.48 -13.34
N ARG A 309 2.92 -4.31 -13.95
CA ARG A 309 2.80 -4.14 -15.42
C ARG A 309 4.10 -4.34 -16.19
N ARG A 310 5.21 -3.86 -15.63
CA ARG A 310 6.51 -4.27 -16.12
C ARG A 310 6.78 -5.55 -15.37
N ALA A 311 6.90 -6.67 -16.08
CA ALA A 311 7.69 -7.81 -15.63
C ALA A 311 8.91 -7.21 -14.94
N SER A 312 8.94 -7.22 -13.60
CA SER A 312 9.86 -6.40 -12.83
C SER A 312 11.25 -6.84 -13.22
N THR A 313 11.94 -5.99 -13.99
CA THR A 313 13.32 -6.26 -14.35
C THR A 313 14.08 -6.32 -13.04
N THR A 314 14.50 -7.53 -12.68
CA THR A 314 15.28 -7.77 -11.47
C THR A 314 16.75 -7.72 -11.84
N TRP A 315 17.53 -7.20 -10.90
CA TRP A 315 18.97 -7.20 -10.99
C TRP A 315 19.51 -8.23 -10.02
N TRP A 316 20.59 -8.89 -10.41
CA TRP A 316 21.24 -9.95 -9.65
C TRP A 316 22.74 -9.72 -9.67
N LEU A 317 23.43 -10.24 -8.66
CA LEU A 317 24.87 -10.24 -8.59
C LEU A 317 25.41 -11.65 -8.89
N GLN A 318 26.45 -11.70 -9.69
CA GLN A 318 27.15 -12.94 -10.01
C GLN A 318 28.66 -12.69 -9.94
N LEU A 319 29.43 -13.71 -9.56
CA LEU A 319 30.87 -13.70 -9.77
C LEU A 319 31.17 -13.96 -11.25
N SER A 320 32.01 -13.12 -11.86
CA SER A 320 32.44 -13.30 -13.24
C SER A 320 33.27 -14.58 -13.44
N ASP A 321 33.11 -15.20 -14.60
CA ASP A 321 33.93 -16.33 -15.04
C ASP A 321 35.24 -15.83 -15.69
N GLU A 322 36.16 -15.39 -14.85
CA GLU A 322 37.49 -14.95 -15.26
C GLU A 322 38.53 -15.32 -14.20
N PRO A 323 39.85 -15.32 -14.53
CA PRO A 323 40.90 -15.76 -13.62
C PRO A 323 40.95 -15.03 -12.27
N ALA A 324 40.49 -13.79 -12.24
CA ALA A 324 40.31 -12.99 -11.04
C ALA A 324 38.84 -12.53 -10.99
N PRO A 325 37.92 -13.36 -10.44
CA PRO A 325 36.49 -13.07 -10.43
C PRO A 325 36.18 -11.74 -9.74
N ARG A 326 35.13 -11.07 -10.19
CA ARG A 326 34.55 -9.88 -9.55
C ARG A 326 33.04 -9.99 -9.50
N LEU A 327 32.39 -9.18 -8.67
CA LEU A 327 30.93 -9.06 -8.69
C LEU A 327 30.50 -8.25 -9.91
N VAL A 328 29.61 -8.82 -10.72
CA VAL A 328 28.96 -8.17 -11.85
C VAL A 328 27.44 -8.13 -11.63
N SER A 329 26.82 -7.02 -12.01
CA SER A 329 25.36 -6.91 -12.02
C SER A 329 24.81 -7.44 -13.33
N VAL A 330 23.97 -8.47 -13.25
CA VAL A 330 23.29 -9.07 -14.39
C VAL A 330 21.80 -8.77 -14.33
N ARG A 331 21.20 -8.58 -15.49
CA ARG A 331 19.77 -8.36 -15.63
C ARG A 331 19.12 -9.71 -15.89
N ALA A 332 18.14 -10.09 -15.06
CA ALA A 332 17.26 -11.21 -15.38
C ALA A 332 15.92 -10.67 -15.92
N THR A 333 15.34 -11.36 -16.89
CA THR A 333 13.92 -11.20 -17.20
C THR A 333 13.12 -11.64 -15.97
N ALA A 334 11.97 -11.01 -15.71
CA ALA A 334 11.19 -11.28 -14.49
C ALA A 334 10.66 -12.72 -14.39
N GLU A 335 10.83 -13.46 -15.48
CA GLU A 335 10.38 -14.82 -15.71
C GLU A 335 11.26 -15.85 -14.97
N ALA A 336 12.55 -15.60 -14.74
CA ALA A 336 13.44 -16.62 -14.17
C ALA A 336 14.10 -16.21 -12.85
N PHE A 337 14.00 -17.09 -11.86
CA PHE A 337 14.96 -17.16 -10.75
C PHE A 337 16.26 -17.75 -11.32
N PRO A 338 17.34 -16.97 -11.51
CA PRO A 338 18.54 -17.45 -12.19
C PRO A 338 19.24 -18.54 -11.37
N ASP A 339 19.74 -19.56 -12.06
CA ASP A 339 20.51 -20.65 -11.43
C ASP A 339 21.82 -20.14 -10.83
N SER A 340 22.42 -19.13 -11.45
CA SER A 340 23.66 -18.48 -11.01
C SER A 340 23.44 -16.98 -10.79
N GLY A 341 22.87 -16.62 -9.64
CA GLY A 341 22.71 -15.21 -9.28
C GLY A 341 22.24 -15.02 -7.84
N TRP A 342 22.82 -14.05 -7.15
CA TRP A 342 22.43 -13.64 -5.81
C TRP A 342 21.61 -12.35 -5.87
N GLY A 343 20.43 -12.34 -5.28
CA GLY A 343 19.44 -11.28 -5.48
C GLY A 343 18.05 -11.72 -5.04
N PRO A 344 16.96 -11.03 -5.46
CA PRO A 344 16.91 -9.96 -6.46
C PRO A 344 16.97 -8.55 -5.87
N PHE A 345 17.53 -7.64 -6.66
CA PHE A 345 17.61 -6.20 -6.41
C PHE A 345 16.56 -5.43 -7.22
N THR A 346 16.05 -4.34 -6.63
CA THR A 346 15.00 -3.49 -7.22
C THR A 346 15.48 -2.62 -8.37
N SER A 347 16.78 -2.32 -8.44
CA SER A 347 17.39 -1.53 -9.51
C SER A 347 18.85 -1.88 -9.71
N ARG A 348 19.40 -1.52 -10.89
CA ARG A 348 20.83 -1.66 -11.20
C ARG A 348 21.69 -0.90 -10.21
N GLY A 349 21.25 0.29 -9.80
CA GLY A 349 21.98 1.14 -8.86
C GLY A 349 22.13 0.47 -7.50
N VAL A 350 21.06 -0.12 -6.97
CA VAL A 350 21.11 -0.84 -5.69
C VAL A 350 21.99 -2.08 -5.79
N ALA A 351 21.89 -2.85 -6.87
CA ALA A 351 22.78 -4.00 -7.09
C ALA A 351 24.25 -3.59 -7.18
N ARG A 352 24.55 -2.49 -7.88
CA ARG A 352 25.92 -1.97 -8.01
C ARG A 352 26.48 -1.49 -6.67
N ALA A 353 25.70 -0.74 -5.89
CA ALA A 353 26.09 -0.30 -4.56
C ALA A 353 26.38 -1.49 -3.64
N ALA A 354 25.53 -2.52 -3.67
CA ALA A 354 25.76 -3.77 -2.95
C ALA A 354 27.06 -4.47 -3.38
N ALA A 355 27.33 -4.55 -4.69
CA ALA A 355 28.57 -5.11 -5.20
C ALA A 355 29.81 -4.31 -4.77
N GLU A 356 29.73 -2.98 -4.80
CA GLU A 356 30.81 -2.09 -4.35
C GLU A 356 31.09 -2.25 -2.86
N PHE A 357 30.05 -2.28 -2.03
CA PHE A 357 30.15 -2.52 -0.58
C PHE A 357 30.74 -3.91 -0.28
N LEU A 358 30.21 -4.99 -0.85
CA LEU A 358 30.77 -6.33 -0.65
C LEU A 358 32.24 -6.39 -1.10
N SER A 359 32.59 -5.66 -2.16
CA SER A 359 33.97 -5.61 -2.67
C SER A 359 34.90 -4.77 -1.78
N SER A 360 34.42 -3.72 -1.11
CA SER A 360 35.21 -2.98 -0.13
C SER A 360 35.49 -3.84 1.11
N GLU A 361 34.48 -4.53 1.62
CA GLU A 361 34.61 -5.32 2.85
C GLU A 361 35.45 -6.58 2.67
N THR A 362 35.49 -7.16 1.46
CA THR A 362 36.21 -8.42 1.21
C THR A 362 37.56 -8.24 0.51
N GLY A 363 37.85 -7.04 0.00
CA GLY A 363 39.03 -6.77 -0.84
C GLY A 363 38.91 -7.26 -2.29
N LEU A 364 37.70 -7.64 -2.73
CA LEU A 364 37.44 -8.03 -4.11
C LEU A 364 37.68 -6.86 -5.06
N ARG A 365 38.17 -7.14 -6.27
CA ARG A 365 38.42 -6.08 -7.25
C ARG A 365 37.10 -5.54 -7.80
N THR A 366 37.07 -4.24 -8.08
CA THR A 366 35.96 -3.56 -8.77
C THR A 366 36.31 -3.10 -10.18
N CYS A 367 37.59 -3.26 -10.59
CA CYS A 367 38.05 -2.84 -11.90
C CYS A 367 37.39 -3.64 -13.04
N THR A 368 37.05 -2.96 -14.13
CA THR A 368 36.29 -3.49 -15.26
C THR A 368 37.09 -4.25 -16.33
N PRO A 369 38.41 -4.06 -16.51
CA PRO A 369 39.19 -4.88 -17.44
C PRO A 369 39.18 -6.37 -17.07
N ARG A 370 39.05 -7.24 -18.09
CA ARG A 370 39.22 -8.69 -17.94
C ARG A 370 40.70 -8.98 -17.77
N LEU A 371 41.07 -9.73 -16.73
CA LEU A 371 42.48 -10.01 -16.44
C LEU A 371 42.91 -11.34 -17.06
N ALA A 372 44.11 -11.35 -17.62
CA ALA A 372 44.77 -12.58 -18.05
C ALA A 372 45.12 -13.44 -16.83
N ARG A 373 45.27 -14.76 -17.03
CA ARG A 373 45.76 -15.65 -15.97
C ARG A 373 47.13 -15.21 -15.47
N THR A 374 47.99 -14.68 -16.34
CA THR A 374 49.30 -14.12 -15.98
C THR A 374 49.39 -12.68 -16.46
N PRO A 375 49.25 -11.68 -15.57
CA PRO A 375 49.35 -10.28 -15.97
C PRO A 375 50.77 -9.88 -16.37
N ALA A 376 50.88 -8.90 -17.27
CA ALA A 376 52.14 -8.35 -17.72
C ALA A 376 52.66 -7.20 -16.84
N ALA A 377 51.75 -6.41 -16.27
CA ALA A 377 52.09 -5.28 -15.41
C ALA A 377 52.69 -5.76 -14.09
N THR A 378 53.69 -5.04 -13.55
CA THR A 378 54.34 -5.34 -12.27
C THR A 378 53.85 -4.46 -11.12
N SER A 379 53.18 -3.35 -11.43
CA SER A 379 52.57 -2.47 -10.44
C SER A 379 51.08 -2.21 -10.73
N PRO A 380 50.25 -2.02 -9.68
CA PRO A 380 48.86 -1.65 -9.89
C PRO A 380 48.80 -0.23 -10.46
N GLN A 381 47.91 0.01 -11.42
CA GLN A 381 47.64 1.35 -11.95
C GLN A 381 46.39 1.95 -11.31
N CYS A 382 46.11 1.58 -10.07
CA CYS A 382 44.87 1.94 -9.41
C CYS A 382 45.05 2.12 -7.90
N LEU A 383 44.42 3.17 -7.39
CA LEU A 383 44.46 3.56 -5.97
C LEU A 383 44.10 2.40 -5.03
N ARG A 384 43.18 1.52 -5.42
CA ARG A 384 42.78 0.39 -4.58
C ARG A 384 43.90 -0.62 -4.36
N GLY A 385 44.70 -0.87 -5.39
CA GLY A 385 45.88 -1.73 -5.30
C GLY A 385 46.98 -1.04 -4.49
N ASP A 386 47.22 0.25 -4.75
CA ASP A 386 48.24 1.03 -4.05
C ASP A 386 47.96 1.17 -2.55
N LEU A 387 46.69 1.32 -2.16
CA LEU A 387 46.25 1.38 -0.77
C LEU A 387 46.09 0.00 -0.10
N GLY A 388 46.35 -1.10 -0.82
CA GLY A 388 46.19 -2.46 -0.29
C GLY A 388 44.74 -2.95 -0.11
N SER A 389 43.74 -2.12 -0.42
CA SER A 389 42.30 -2.51 -0.39
C SER A 389 41.90 -3.56 -1.44
N CYS A 390 42.82 -3.90 -2.33
CA CYS A 390 42.73 -5.01 -3.27
C CYS A 390 44.11 -5.64 -3.37
N ALA A 391 44.19 -6.98 -3.36
CA ALA A 391 45.46 -7.73 -3.50
C ALA A 391 46.11 -7.61 -4.91
N ALA A 392 45.68 -6.64 -5.72
CA ALA A 392 46.21 -6.31 -7.03
C ALA A 392 46.41 -7.53 -7.96
N PRO A 393 45.39 -8.39 -8.20
CA PRO A 393 45.51 -9.56 -9.08
C PRO A 393 45.78 -9.18 -10.55
N CYS A 394 45.73 -7.89 -10.88
CA CYS A 394 46.10 -7.32 -12.16
C CYS A 394 47.61 -7.18 -12.37
N THR A 395 48.42 -7.48 -11.36
CA THR A 395 49.88 -7.41 -11.41
C THR A 395 50.49 -8.81 -11.43
N ARG A 396 51.68 -8.94 -12.00
CA ARG A 396 52.44 -10.18 -12.04
C ARG A 396 52.80 -10.66 -10.64
N ASP A 397 53.17 -9.72 -9.78
CA ASP A 397 53.66 -9.95 -8.42
C ASP A 397 52.52 -9.87 -7.37
N GLY A 398 51.28 -9.70 -7.80
CA GLY A 398 50.11 -9.64 -6.92
C GLY A 398 49.85 -10.96 -6.22
N ASP A 399 49.43 -10.90 -4.95
CA ASP A 399 49.15 -12.09 -4.16
C ASP A 399 47.83 -12.77 -4.59
N ARG A 400 47.99 -13.81 -5.41
CA ARG A 400 46.87 -14.62 -5.93
C ARG A 400 46.16 -15.40 -4.85
N HIS A 401 46.86 -15.82 -3.80
CA HIS A 401 46.26 -16.57 -2.69
C HIS A 401 45.40 -15.62 -1.87
N ALA A 402 45.91 -14.43 -1.53
CA ALA A 402 45.13 -13.40 -0.86
C ALA A 402 43.90 -12.98 -1.68
N TYR A 403 44.03 -12.85 -3.01
CA TYR A 403 42.87 -12.56 -3.86
C TYR A 403 41.86 -13.72 -3.89
N ALA A 404 42.33 -14.97 -3.92
CA ALA A 404 41.46 -16.14 -3.83
C ALA A 404 40.72 -16.20 -2.47
N ASP A 405 41.34 -15.74 -1.38
CA ASP A 405 40.68 -15.56 -0.08
C ASP A 405 39.57 -14.50 -0.14
N SER A 406 39.81 -13.36 -0.80
CA SER A 406 38.76 -12.36 -1.06
C SER A 406 37.56 -12.96 -1.80
N VAL A 407 37.82 -13.79 -2.83
CA VAL A 407 36.76 -14.49 -3.56
C VAL A 407 36.01 -15.47 -2.65
N ARG A 408 36.71 -16.27 -1.84
CA ARG A 408 36.11 -17.19 -0.87
C ARG A 408 35.23 -16.47 0.16
N ARG A 409 35.68 -15.31 0.68
CA ARG A 409 34.88 -14.48 1.60
C ARG A 409 33.56 -14.04 0.96
N VAL A 410 33.59 -13.56 -0.28
CA VAL A 410 32.37 -13.21 -1.01
C VAL A 410 31.49 -14.43 -1.21
N GLN A 411 32.05 -15.58 -1.61
CA GLN A 411 31.27 -16.81 -1.79
C GLN A 411 30.57 -17.25 -0.49
N ARG A 412 31.23 -17.17 0.67
CA ARG A 412 30.60 -17.44 1.98
C ARG A 412 29.42 -16.51 2.25
N ILE A 413 29.58 -15.21 2.00
CA ILE A 413 28.51 -14.22 2.15
C ILE A 413 27.32 -14.55 1.23
N LEU A 414 27.57 -14.82 -0.05
CA LEU A 414 26.51 -15.18 -1.00
C LEU A 414 25.85 -16.52 -0.65
N ALA A 415 26.57 -17.42 0.04
CA ALA A 415 26.04 -18.67 0.59
C ALA A 415 25.28 -18.48 1.91
N GLY A 416 25.21 -17.27 2.47
CA GLY A 416 24.38 -16.92 3.64
C GLY A 416 25.12 -16.84 4.96
N ASP A 417 26.44 -16.86 4.94
CA ASP A 417 27.26 -16.57 6.12
C ASP A 417 27.63 -15.08 6.13
N LEU A 418 26.74 -14.26 6.72
CA LEU A 418 26.96 -12.82 6.87
C LEU A 418 27.51 -12.46 8.26
N ALA A 419 27.84 -13.44 9.10
CA ALA A 419 28.12 -13.19 10.52
C ALA A 419 29.27 -12.19 10.72
N GLU A 420 30.42 -12.48 10.10
CA GLU A 420 31.61 -11.63 10.14
C GLU A 420 31.34 -10.23 9.57
N LEU A 421 30.60 -10.15 8.45
CA LEU A 421 30.27 -8.89 7.79
C LEU A 421 29.39 -7.99 8.67
N ILE A 422 28.39 -8.59 9.33
CA ILE A 422 27.47 -7.84 10.17
C ILE A 422 28.14 -7.38 11.45
N GLU A 423 28.94 -8.24 12.08
CA GLU A 423 29.69 -7.89 13.29
C GLU A 423 30.69 -6.76 13.04
N ALA A 424 31.49 -6.87 11.97
CA ALA A 424 32.46 -5.83 11.61
C ALA A 424 31.78 -4.49 11.28
N GLY A 425 30.67 -4.53 10.54
CA GLY A 425 29.92 -3.32 10.21
C GLY A 425 29.24 -2.69 11.43
N HIS A 426 28.73 -3.49 12.37
CA HIS A 426 28.16 -2.99 13.63
C HIS A 426 29.23 -2.27 14.46
N THR A 427 30.41 -2.87 14.65
CA THR A 427 31.51 -2.23 15.39
C THR A 427 31.90 -0.89 14.76
N ARG A 428 32.05 -0.82 13.42
CA ARG A 428 32.37 0.43 12.72
C ARG A 428 31.25 1.47 12.84
N MET A 429 30.00 1.06 12.72
CA MET A 429 28.84 1.93 12.90
C MET A 429 28.82 2.55 14.30
N THR A 430 29.07 1.74 15.35
CA THR A 430 29.18 2.22 16.73
C THR A 430 30.35 3.19 16.90
N SER A 431 31.50 2.94 16.28
CA SER A 431 32.62 3.88 16.29
C SER A 431 32.27 5.23 15.64
N TYR A 432 31.58 5.23 14.49
CA TYR A 432 31.11 6.46 13.86
C TYR A 432 30.12 7.23 14.74
N ALA A 433 29.19 6.51 15.38
CA ALA A 433 28.24 7.12 16.31
C ALA A 433 28.95 7.77 17.51
N HIS A 434 29.95 7.11 18.09
CA HIS A 434 30.77 7.70 19.17
C HIS A 434 31.60 8.91 18.73
N ALA A 435 31.99 8.97 17.46
CA ALA A 435 32.68 10.11 16.87
C ALA A 435 31.73 11.21 16.35
N GLU A 436 30.43 11.12 16.67
CA GLU A 436 29.38 12.04 16.21
C GLU A 436 29.22 12.13 14.67
N GLN A 437 29.69 11.11 13.94
CA GLN A 437 29.58 10.98 12.49
C GLN A 437 28.30 10.23 12.09
N PHE A 438 27.14 10.83 12.40
CA PHE A 438 25.84 10.16 12.25
C PHE A 438 25.47 9.82 10.79
N GLU A 439 25.90 10.62 9.82
CA GLU A 439 25.64 10.36 8.40
C GLU A 439 26.36 9.09 7.92
N GLU A 440 27.63 8.90 8.31
CA GLU A 440 28.40 7.70 7.97
C GLU A 440 27.85 6.46 8.66
N ALA A 441 27.46 6.59 9.92
CA ALA A 441 26.79 5.51 10.65
C ALA A 441 25.46 5.10 9.96
N ALA A 442 24.64 6.07 9.54
CA ALA A 442 23.39 5.82 8.85
C ALA A 442 23.61 5.17 7.48
N ASN A 443 24.59 5.65 6.70
CA ASN A 443 24.95 5.09 5.41
C ASN A 443 25.38 3.62 5.52
N LEU A 444 26.25 3.29 6.49
CA LEU A 444 26.70 1.91 6.73
C LEU A 444 25.55 1.01 7.17
N ARG A 445 24.71 1.46 8.11
CA ARG A 445 23.52 0.75 8.56
C ARG A 445 22.59 0.41 7.38
N ASP A 446 22.31 1.40 6.54
CA ASP A 446 21.39 1.24 5.42
C ASP A 446 21.96 0.27 4.36
N GLN A 447 23.28 0.32 4.08
CA GLN A 447 23.96 -0.65 3.21
C GLN A 447 23.89 -2.07 3.76
N MET A 448 24.19 -2.28 5.06
CA MET A 448 24.10 -3.59 5.69
C MET A 448 22.67 -4.14 5.71
N SER A 449 21.67 -3.29 5.97
CA SER A 449 20.25 -3.68 5.95
C SER A 449 19.82 -4.14 4.56
N VAL A 450 20.29 -3.49 3.50
CA VAL A 450 20.04 -3.92 2.11
C VAL A 450 20.64 -5.30 1.85
N ILE A 451 21.90 -5.53 2.24
CA ILE A 451 22.58 -6.82 2.05
C ILE A 451 21.90 -7.95 2.83
N ALA A 452 21.60 -7.72 4.11
CA ALA A 452 20.92 -8.71 4.96
C ALA A 452 19.52 -9.04 4.42
N GLY A 453 18.74 -8.03 4.02
CA GLY A 453 17.41 -8.24 3.47
C GLY A 453 17.40 -8.95 2.10
N VAL A 454 18.43 -8.75 1.27
CA VAL A 454 18.60 -9.49 0.02
C VAL A 454 19.02 -10.93 0.30
N SER A 455 19.98 -11.15 1.20
CA SER A 455 20.41 -12.49 1.62
C SER A 455 19.25 -13.33 2.13
N GLU A 456 18.48 -12.79 3.09
CA GLU A 456 17.34 -13.47 3.68
C GLU A 456 16.30 -13.84 2.62
N ARG A 457 15.97 -12.88 1.73
CA ARG A 457 15.03 -13.13 0.64
C ARG A 457 15.55 -14.19 -0.32
N TYR A 458 16.80 -14.09 -0.77
CA TYR A 458 17.40 -15.04 -1.70
C TYR A 458 17.33 -16.47 -1.17
N HIS A 459 17.72 -16.67 0.09
CA HIS A 459 17.78 -17.99 0.71
C HIS A 459 16.42 -18.57 1.03
N ARG A 460 15.49 -17.72 1.46
CA ARG A 460 14.08 -18.09 1.64
C ARG A 460 13.45 -18.58 0.34
N LEU A 461 13.66 -17.85 -0.76
CA LEU A 461 13.12 -18.24 -2.06
C LEU A 461 13.82 -19.47 -2.63
N SER A 462 15.14 -19.58 -2.46
CA SER A 462 15.92 -20.77 -2.85
C SER A 462 15.44 -22.01 -2.11
N ALA A 463 15.23 -21.92 -0.80
CA ALA A 463 14.70 -23.03 0.00
C ALA A 463 13.32 -23.50 -0.50
N LEU A 464 12.43 -22.59 -0.89
CA LEU A 464 11.13 -22.94 -1.47
C LEU A 464 11.25 -23.59 -2.85
N ARG A 465 12.22 -23.16 -3.68
CA ARG A 465 12.51 -23.79 -4.98
C ARG A 465 13.07 -25.20 -4.80
N ASP A 466 14.03 -25.34 -3.90
CA ASP A 466 14.80 -26.56 -3.69
C ASP A 466 14.00 -27.62 -2.91
N ALA A 467 12.94 -27.19 -2.21
CA ALA A 467 11.97 -28.07 -1.55
C ALA A 467 11.21 -29.02 -2.49
N GLY A 468 11.27 -28.80 -3.81
CA GLY A 468 10.52 -29.58 -4.79
C GLY A 468 9.02 -29.32 -4.65
N ARG A 469 8.23 -30.37 -4.47
CA ARG A 469 6.78 -30.27 -4.24
C ARG A 469 6.44 -30.01 -2.77
N VAL A 470 5.64 -28.96 -2.54
CA VAL A 470 5.08 -28.58 -1.24
C VAL A 470 3.55 -28.59 -1.33
N VAL A 471 2.90 -29.29 -0.40
CA VAL A 471 1.44 -29.30 -0.26
C VAL A 471 1.10 -28.73 1.11
N ALA A 472 0.32 -27.66 1.13
CA ALA A 472 -0.08 -26.98 2.35
C ALA A 472 -1.54 -26.56 2.27
N ALA A 473 -2.14 -26.33 3.44
CA ALA A 473 -3.53 -25.91 3.56
C ALA A 473 -3.67 -24.76 4.56
N ALA A 474 -4.59 -23.85 4.30
CA ALA A 474 -4.99 -22.77 5.20
C ALA A 474 -6.49 -22.88 5.50
N PRO A 475 -6.96 -22.51 6.69
CA PRO A 475 -8.39 -22.39 6.92
C PRO A 475 -8.99 -21.32 6.01
N ASP A 476 -10.19 -21.59 5.48
CA ASP A 476 -10.92 -20.67 4.60
C ASP A 476 -11.60 -19.50 5.36
N GLY A 477 -11.55 -19.53 6.70
CA GLY A 477 -12.22 -18.59 7.59
C GLY A 477 -13.66 -19.00 7.97
N GLN A 478 -14.09 -20.19 7.55
CA GLN A 478 -15.32 -20.86 7.97
C GLN A 478 -14.93 -22.19 8.63
N ALA A 479 -15.32 -23.31 8.04
CA ALA A 479 -15.01 -24.66 8.53
C ALA A 479 -14.32 -25.52 7.45
N GLY A 480 -13.80 -24.89 6.38
CA GLY A 480 -13.12 -25.55 5.27
C GLY A 480 -11.63 -25.25 5.21
N TRP A 481 -10.98 -25.83 4.21
CA TRP A 481 -9.55 -25.69 3.95
C TRP A 481 -9.31 -25.30 2.49
N ASP A 482 -8.53 -24.24 2.30
CA ASP A 482 -7.92 -23.90 1.03
C ASP A 482 -6.59 -24.65 0.92
N ILE A 483 -6.46 -25.54 -0.06
CA ILE A 483 -5.30 -26.42 -0.25
C ILE A 483 -4.54 -26.00 -1.51
N HIS A 484 -3.23 -25.91 -1.41
CA HIS A 484 -2.35 -25.48 -2.50
C HIS A 484 -1.22 -26.47 -2.72
N VAL A 485 -0.96 -26.77 -3.99
CA VAL A 485 0.18 -27.57 -4.44
C VAL A 485 1.16 -26.63 -5.12
N ILE A 486 2.35 -26.52 -4.55
CA ILE A 486 3.46 -25.72 -5.03
C ILE A 486 4.52 -26.68 -5.54
N ASP A 487 5.06 -26.43 -6.73
CA ASP A 487 6.20 -27.18 -7.27
C ASP A 487 7.33 -26.21 -7.62
N ARG A 488 8.48 -26.37 -6.95
CA ARG A 488 9.68 -25.53 -7.09
C ARG A 488 9.36 -24.03 -7.10
N GLY A 489 8.58 -23.60 -6.11
CA GLY A 489 8.16 -22.21 -5.92
C GLY A 489 7.06 -21.69 -6.86
N ARG A 490 6.42 -22.55 -7.67
CA ARG A 490 5.28 -22.18 -8.53
C ARG A 490 3.99 -22.84 -8.04
N LEU A 491 2.87 -22.13 -8.03
CA LEU A 491 1.57 -22.75 -7.78
C LEU A 491 1.15 -23.58 -9.00
N VAL A 492 0.95 -24.89 -8.81
CA VAL A 492 0.56 -25.84 -9.88
C VAL A 492 -0.86 -26.39 -9.71
N ALA A 493 -1.43 -26.33 -8.51
CA ALA A 493 -2.84 -26.63 -8.26
C ALA A 493 -3.36 -25.89 -7.03
N ALA A 494 -4.66 -25.63 -7.01
CA ALA A 494 -5.37 -25.17 -5.84
C ALA A 494 -6.76 -25.82 -5.78
N THR A 495 -7.19 -26.23 -4.59
CA THR A 495 -8.53 -26.77 -4.37
C THR A 495 -9.07 -26.26 -3.05
N HIS A 496 -10.38 -26.31 -2.90
CA HIS A 496 -11.07 -26.05 -1.65
C HIS A 496 -11.66 -27.37 -1.15
N ALA A 497 -11.58 -27.61 0.16
CA ALA A 497 -12.23 -28.71 0.86
C ALA A 497 -13.20 -28.12 1.88
N SER A 498 -14.49 -28.44 1.75
CA SER A 498 -15.51 -28.02 2.71
C SER A 498 -15.39 -28.79 4.03
N SER A 499 -16.20 -28.43 5.02
CA SER A 499 -16.22 -29.12 6.32
C SER A 499 -16.64 -30.58 6.26
N SER A 500 -17.36 -30.99 5.21
CA SER A 500 -17.76 -32.39 4.97
C SER A 500 -16.73 -33.21 4.20
N ASP A 501 -15.71 -32.56 3.63
CA ASP A 501 -14.72 -33.23 2.78
C ASP A 501 -13.51 -33.73 3.59
N ASP A 502 -12.91 -34.85 3.17
CA ASP A 502 -11.58 -35.22 3.65
C ASP A 502 -10.52 -34.34 2.96
N ALA A 503 -10.06 -33.31 3.67
CA ALA A 503 -9.03 -32.39 3.20
C ALA A 503 -7.76 -33.10 2.68
N ARG A 504 -7.37 -34.25 3.27
CA ARG A 504 -6.21 -35.02 2.78
C ARG A 504 -6.52 -35.72 1.47
N ALA A 505 -7.75 -36.20 1.27
CA ALA A 505 -8.17 -36.77 -0.02
C ALA A 505 -8.21 -35.69 -1.11
N CYS A 506 -8.77 -34.52 -0.82
CA CYS A 506 -8.75 -33.36 -1.73
C CYS A 506 -7.31 -32.97 -2.10
N ALA A 507 -6.39 -32.97 -1.13
CA ALA A 507 -4.98 -32.71 -1.37
C ALA A 507 -4.34 -33.74 -2.33
N ARG A 508 -4.61 -35.03 -2.14
CA ARG A 508 -4.11 -36.10 -3.06
C ARG A 508 -4.68 -35.93 -4.48
N ALA A 509 -5.96 -35.59 -4.60
CA ALA A 509 -6.58 -35.31 -5.88
C ALA A 509 -5.93 -34.11 -6.58
N ALA A 510 -5.74 -32.99 -5.85
CA ALA A 510 -5.08 -31.80 -6.38
C ALA A 510 -3.64 -32.04 -6.83
N VAL A 511 -2.89 -32.91 -6.15
CA VAL A 511 -1.55 -33.34 -6.58
C VAL A 511 -1.59 -34.13 -7.88
N THR A 512 -2.63 -34.96 -8.08
CA THR A 512 -2.80 -35.78 -9.28
C THR A 512 -3.19 -34.95 -10.49
N THR A 513 -3.98 -33.89 -10.29
CA THR A 513 -4.44 -32.98 -11.35
C THR A 513 -3.54 -31.74 -11.53
N ALA A 514 -2.40 -31.69 -10.85
CA ALA A 514 -1.51 -30.55 -10.90
C ALA A 514 -0.97 -30.33 -12.31
N GLU A 515 -0.88 -29.06 -12.73
CA GLU A 515 -0.32 -28.69 -14.03
C GLU A 515 1.09 -29.28 -14.20
N ASP A 516 1.30 -30.03 -15.27
CA ASP A 516 2.64 -30.53 -15.62
C ASP A 516 3.49 -29.40 -16.20
N ARG A 517 4.71 -29.22 -15.67
CA ARG A 517 5.66 -28.21 -16.13
C ARG A 517 6.10 -28.42 -17.58
N ALA A 518 5.95 -29.62 -18.12
CA ALA A 518 6.29 -29.90 -19.53
C ALA A 518 5.39 -29.14 -20.54
N VAL A 519 4.22 -28.65 -20.11
CA VAL A 519 3.16 -28.13 -21.02
C VAL A 519 3.00 -26.59 -20.95
N GLY A 520 3.80 -25.87 -20.14
CA GLY A 520 3.70 -24.40 -20.02
C GLY A 520 4.96 -23.74 -19.47
N SER A 521 5.09 -22.42 -19.71
CA SER A 521 6.28 -21.59 -19.38
C SER A 521 7.01 -22.03 -18.10
N THR A 522 8.29 -22.37 -18.27
CA THR A 522 9.20 -22.93 -17.25
C THR A 522 9.61 -21.94 -16.17
N SER A 523 9.08 -20.73 -16.19
CA SER A 523 9.70 -19.60 -15.53
C SER A 523 8.89 -19.17 -14.29
N THR A 524 9.33 -19.59 -13.10
CA THR A 524 8.75 -19.12 -11.83
C THR A 524 9.23 -17.70 -11.55
N THR A 525 8.30 -16.75 -11.43
CA THR A 525 8.67 -15.35 -11.13
C THR A 525 9.01 -15.16 -9.64
N VAL A 526 9.94 -14.24 -9.36
CA VAL A 526 10.28 -13.83 -7.98
C VAL A 526 9.05 -13.36 -7.21
N GLU A 527 8.16 -12.59 -7.86
CA GLU A 527 6.97 -12.04 -7.21
C GLU A 527 6.01 -13.16 -6.79
N GLU A 528 5.84 -14.20 -7.63
CA GLU A 528 5.04 -15.38 -7.29
C GLU A 528 5.65 -16.16 -6.12
N MET A 529 6.94 -16.48 -6.19
CA MET A 529 7.62 -17.21 -5.11
C MET A 529 7.56 -16.44 -3.79
N SER A 530 7.73 -15.11 -3.84
CA SER A 530 7.65 -14.24 -2.66
C SER A 530 6.24 -14.20 -2.07
N LEU A 531 5.20 -14.42 -2.88
CA LEU A 531 3.83 -14.49 -2.42
C LEU A 531 3.55 -15.83 -1.75
N LEU A 532 3.98 -16.93 -2.38
CA LEU A 532 3.85 -18.29 -1.84
C LEU A 532 4.65 -18.47 -0.54
N ALA A 533 5.89 -18.00 -0.50
CA ALA A 533 6.72 -18.07 0.70
C ALA A 533 6.09 -17.29 1.88
N ARG A 534 5.45 -16.14 1.62
CA ARG A 534 4.75 -15.38 2.67
C ARG A 534 3.48 -16.08 3.13
N TRP A 535 2.76 -16.71 2.21
CA TRP A 535 1.59 -17.48 2.57
C TRP A 535 1.99 -18.70 3.42
N LEU A 536 2.98 -19.49 3.03
CA LEU A 536 3.47 -20.67 3.78
C LEU A 536 3.91 -20.33 5.22
N GLU A 537 4.44 -19.14 5.45
CA GLU A 537 4.87 -18.66 6.78
C GLU A 537 3.75 -18.07 7.62
N SER A 538 2.52 -17.98 7.10
CA SER A 538 1.37 -17.50 7.86
C SER A 538 1.02 -18.51 8.96
N PRO A 539 0.66 -18.06 10.17
CA PRO A 539 0.50 -18.91 11.35
C PRO A 539 -0.59 -19.98 11.20
N ASP A 540 -1.59 -19.72 10.35
CA ASP A 540 -2.73 -20.60 10.14
C ASP A 540 -2.49 -21.68 9.06
N VAL A 541 -1.37 -21.58 8.32
CA VAL A 541 -1.03 -22.58 7.31
C VAL A 541 -0.53 -23.87 7.98
N ARG A 542 -0.97 -25.01 7.44
CA ARG A 542 -0.59 -26.35 7.85
C ARG A 542 0.07 -27.06 6.69
N LEU A 543 1.27 -27.55 6.92
CA LEU A 543 1.98 -28.35 5.93
C LEU A 543 1.37 -29.77 5.90
N ILE A 544 0.95 -30.21 4.72
CA ILE A 544 0.44 -31.57 4.48
C ILE A 544 1.57 -32.48 4.04
N ASN A 545 2.37 -32.03 3.07
CA ASN A 545 3.50 -32.79 2.54
C ASN A 545 4.59 -31.86 2.02
N ILE A 546 5.83 -32.29 2.10
CA ILE A 546 6.98 -31.63 1.50
C ILE A 546 7.97 -32.69 1.00
N GLU A 547 8.45 -32.53 -0.23
CA GLU A 547 9.39 -33.49 -0.83
C GLU A 547 10.78 -33.39 -0.19
N THR A 548 11.34 -32.17 -0.13
CA THR A 548 12.62 -31.90 0.57
C THR A 548 12.39 -30.85 1.66
N PRO A 549 12.78 -31.12 2.92
CA PRO A 549 12.61 -30.15 4.01
C PRO A 549 13.21 -28.78 3.68
N MET A 550 12.43 -27.72 3.89
CA MET A 550 12.92 -26.35 3.74
C MET A 550 13.87 -26.00 4.88
N ALA A 551 15.10 -25.63 4.53
CA ALA A 551 16.08 -25.08 5.45
C ALA A 551 16.84 -23.95 4.77
N TRP A 552 17.27 -22.96 5.56
CA TRP A 552 18.17 -21.92 5.09
C TRP A 552 19.11 -21.46 6.23
N PRO A 553 20.29 -20.89 5.89
CA PRO A 553 21.29 -20.48 6.87
C PRO A 553 20.76 -19.52 7.93
N SER A 554 21.10 -19.77 9.20
CA SER A 554 20.73 -18.91 10.34
C SER A 554 21.37 -17.53 10.30
N TYR A 555 22.53 -17.43 9.65
CA TYR A 555 23.29 -16.19 9.48
C TYR A 555 22.93 -15.43 8.19
N ALA A 556 21.87 -15.82 7.49
CA ALA A 556 21.43 -15.17 6.27
C ALA A 556 20.84 -13.76 6.47
N GLY A 557 20.85 -13.20 7.69
CA GLY A 557 20.37 -11.85 8.02
C GLY A 557 19.36 -11.77 9.18
N SER A 558 18.66 -12.86 9.49
CA SER A 558 17.46 -12.83 10.37
C SER A 558 17.68 -12.62 11.87
N ARG A 559 18.92 -12.77 12.38
CA ARG A 559 19.23 -12.67 13.82
C ARG A 559 20.05 -11.45 14.23
N MET A 560 20.87 -10.92 13.34
CA MET A 560 21.84 -9.87 13.69
C MET A 560 21.31 -8.46 13.45
N PHE A 561 20.27 -8.34 12.62
CA PHE A 561 19.40 -7.17 12.55
C PHE A 561 18.01 -7.60 13.01
N SER A 562 17.82 -7.89 14.31
CA SER A 562 16.46 -7.99 14.81
C SER A 562 15.77 -6.68 14.49
N THR A 563 14.86 -6.76 13.54
CA THR A 563 14.05 -5.65 13.06
C THR A 563 13.14 -5.09 14.14
N ASP A 564 13.12 -5.64 15.35
CA ASP A 564 12.41 -4.98 16.46
C ASP A 564 13.11 -3.68 16.86
N GLU A 565 14.45 -3.58 16.83
CA GLU A 565 15.15 -2.31 17.09
C GLU A 565 15.19 -1.40 15.85
N ALA A 566 15.39 -1.96 14.65
CA ALA A 566 15.43 -1.16 13.41
C ALA A 566 14.04 -0.72 12.90
N ARG A 567 12.96 -1.45 13.24
CA ARG A 567 11.57 -0.98 13.06
C ARG A 567 11.09 -0.18 14.26
N ALA A 568 11.56 -0.46 15.48
CA ALA A 568 11.36 0.46 16.59
C ALA A 568 11.93 1.81 16.20
N ASP A 569 13.18 1.98 15.78
CA ASP A 569 13.71 3.31 15.42
C ASP A 569 13.00 4.03 14.26
N ARG A 570 12.37 3.29 13.33
CA ARG A 570 11.49 3.91 12.30
C ARG A 570 10.07 4.19 12.81
N SER A 571 9.64 3.57 13.90
CA SER A 571 8.31 3.73 14.51
C SER A 571 8.31 4.46 15.85
N THR A 572 9.44 4.62 16.54
CA THR A 572 9.62 5.32 17.83
C THR A 572 9.87 6.81 17.64
N SER A 573 10.11 7.26 16.40
CA SER A 573 9.79 8.63 15.98
C SER A 573 8.27 8.90 15.95
N SER A 574 7.42 7.89 16.19
CA SER A 574 5.96 8.03 16.21
C SER A 574 5.31 7.13 17.28
N ARG A 575 5.05 7.72 18.45
CA ARG A 575 4.09 7.32 19.51
C ARG A 575 4.66 6.51 20.68
N THR A 576 4.85 7.23 21.78
CA THR A 576 4.74 6.72 23.15
C THR A 576 3.30 6.85 23.66
N SER A 577 2.88 5.84 24.45
CA SER A 577 1.65 5.64 25.25
C SER A 577 0.80 4.50 24.69
N GLY A 578 0.39 3.46 25.43
CA GLY A 578 0.51 3.16 26.85
C GLY A 578 -0.79 2.47 27.24
N GLN A 579 -0.80 1.13 27.38
CA GLN A 579 -1.73 0.43 28.28
C GLN A 579 -1.34 -1.04 28.44
N GLN A 580 -1.25 -1.44 29.71
CA GLN A 580 -1.05 -2.80 30.18
C GLN A 580 -2.39 -3.55 30.23
N GLY A 581 -2.37 -4.84 29.92
CA GLY A 581 -3.42 -5.82 30.22
C GLY A 581 -2.84 -7.23 30.19
N ARG A 582 -2.94 -7.94 31.32
CA ARG A 582 -2.26 -9.22 31.67
C ARG A 582 -3.18 -10.45 31.38
N PRO A 583 -2.79 -11.71 31.65
CA PRO A 583 -2.79 -12.85 30.71
C PRO A 583 -3.89 -13.92 30.98
N VAL A 584 -3.96 -14.98 30.16
CA VAL A 584 -4.08 -16.44 30.52
C VAL A 584 -4.41 -17.28 29.26
N GLY A 585 -3.85 -18.51 29.20
CA GLY A 585 -3.64 -19.39 28.02
C GLY A 585 -4.87 -20.09 27.38
N PRO A 586 -4.73 -21.21 26.62
CA PRO A 586 -3.64 -22.21 26.63
C PRO A 586 -2.81 -22.27 25.33
N ALA A 587 -1.75 -23.08 25.39
CA ALA A 587 -0.58 -23.12 24.52
C ALA A 587 -0.85 -23.38 23.02
N PRO A 588 -0.15 -22.69 22.10
CA PRO A 588 -0.11 -23.07 20.69
C PRO A 588 0.70 -24.36 20.52
N GLY A 589 0.07 -25.35 19.89
CA GLY A 589 0.76 -26.51 19.35
C GLY A 589 1.89 -26.06 18.42
N VAL A 590 3.10 -26.49 18.74
CA VAL A 590 4.33 -26.13 18.04
C VAL A 590 4.27 -26.71 16.62
N THR A 591 4.09 -25.85 15.61
CA THR A 591 4.54 -26.17 14.25
C THR A 591 6.06 -26.07 14.26
N THR A 592 6.74 -27.17 14.55
CA THR A 592 8.20 -27.21 14.56
C THR A 592 8.70 -27.14 13.12
N VAL A 593 8.94 -25.93 12.62
CA VAL A 593 10.01 -25.73 11.63
C VAL A 593 11.30 -25.89 12.43
N SER A 594 11.78 -27.12 12.55
CA SER A 594 13.02 -27.44 13.24
C SER A 594 14.18 -26.77 12.50
N ARG A 595 14.60 -25.59 12.98
CA ARG A 595 15.85 -24.96 12.58
C ARG A 595 16.98 -25.76 13.22
N LEU A 596 17.55 -26.69 12.45
CA LEU A 596 18.74 -27.43 12.86
C LEU A 596 19.88 -26.44 13.09
N ARG A 597 20.43 -26.42 14.31
CA ARG A 597 21.81 -25.98 14.52
C ARG A 597 22.68 -27.14 14.06
N LEU A 598 23.58 -26.89 13.11
CA LEU A 598 24.76 -27.73 12.98
C LEU A 598 25.63 -27.42 14.20
N SER A 599 25.47 -28.21 15.26
CA SER A 599 26.47 -28.33 16.31
C SER A 599 27.48 -29.37 15.85
N ASP A 600 28.70 -28.89 15.60
CA ASP A 600 29.99 -29.59 15.70
C ASP A 600 29.96 -31.10 15.48
N ALA A 601 30.26 -31.48 14.23
CA ALA A 601 30.87 -32.78 13.96
C ALA A 601 32.37 -32.67 14.31
N SER A 602 32.69 -32.95 15.57
CA SER A 602 33.96 -33.53 16.06
C SER A 602 33.70 -34.11 17.45
#